data_AF-A0A150AJI0-F1
#
_entry.id   AF-A0A150AJI0-F1
#
_cell.length_a   1.000
_cell.length_b   1.000
_cell.length_c   1.000
_cell.angle_alpha   90.00
_cell.angle_beta   90.00
_cell.angle_gamma   90.00
#
_symmetry.space_group_name_H-M   'P 1'
#
loop_
_entity.id
_entity.type
_entity.pdbx_description
1 polymer ?
#
loop_
_entity_poly.entity_id
_entity_poly.type
_entity_poly.pdbx_seq_one_letter_code
_entity_poly.pdbx_strand_id
1 'polypeptide(L)'
;MKTIMKYFYISFFFLLISCGPSKEELAQYQSQIKALNNKNTSLQNRLQEQESQLKSLNNLVSLQEENDSLPQVIKELDSKLTSLRINDQLIGFETTFPYHLPNGIINTMRSLSEEYTIISDINPFFLEVHFDGGESCGEYLIRIEDVALERGGFILLKECRPEWYMVLGAGENSGSSGNDLSNIVAYYIEDAKNVKVSYGAEQKKVTPPGEKVVKFRSSDGTSAVFYSGEGEYKWEWLED
;
A
#
# COMPACT_ATOMS: atom_id res chain seq x y z
N MET A 1 40.55 -31.94 -101.47
CA MET A 1 39.73 -30.74 -101.15
C MET A 1 38.55 -31.00 -100.19
N LYS A 2 37.92 -32.19 -100.17
CA LYS A 2 36.75 -32.47 -99.28
C LYS A 2 37.08 -32.61 -97.77
N THR A 3 38.30 -32.94 -97.40
CA THR A 3 38.68 -33.21 -95.99
C THR A 3 38.94 -31.93 -95.18
N ILE A 4 39.44 -30.87 -95.83
CA ILE A 4 39.74 -29.58 -95.18
C ILE A 4 38.45 -28.82 -94.80
N MET A 5 37.37 -28.99 -95.57
CA MET A 5 36.06 -28.41 -95.23
C MET A 5 35.43 -29.02 -93.97
N LYS A 6 35.66 -30.31 -93.68
CA LYS A 6 35.06 -30.96 -92.49
C LYS A 6 35.65 -30.47 -91.18
N TYR A 7 36.95 -30.19 -91.12
CA TYR A 7 37.59 -29.65 -89.92
C TYR A 7 37.27 -28.17 -89.69
N PHE A 8 36.97 -27.42 -90.75
CA PHE A 8 36.54 -26.02 -90.63
C PHE A 8 35.17 -25.91 -89.95
N TYR A 9 34.22 -26.78 -90.30
CA TYR A 9 32.90 -26.81 -89.66
C TYR A 9 32.97 -27.28 -88.20
N ILE A 10 33.85 -28.22 -87.86
CA ILE A 10 34.00 -28.71 -86.49
C ILE A 10 34.68 -27.65 -85.60
N SER A 11 35.71 -26.94 -86.07
CA SER A 11 36.30 -25.82 -85.32
C SER A 11 35.34 -24.64 -85.16
N PHE A 12 34.51 -24.35 -86.17
CA PHE A 12 33.49 -23.30 -86.07
C PHE A 12 32.37 -23.69 -85.08
N PHE A 13 32.04 -24.98 -84.98
CA PHE A 13 31.06 -25.50 -84.03
C PHE A 13 31.55 -25.41 -82.57
N PHE A 14 32.85 -25.60 -82.31
CA PHE A 14 33.43 -25.41 -80.96
C PHE A 14 33.50 -23.94 -80.52
N LEU A 15 33.60 -22.99 -81.47
CA LEU A 15 33.53 -21.55 -81.19
C LEU A 15 32.12 -21.06 -80.83
N LEU A 16 31.08 -21.73 -81.34
CA LEU A 16 29.67 -21.39 -81.03
C LEU A 16 29.20 -21.94 -79.68
N ILE A 17 29.88 -22.94 -79.12
CA ILE A 17 29.53 -23.55 -77.81
C ILE A 17 30.25 -22.87 -76.64
N SER A 18 31.25 -22.01 -76.88
CA SER A 18 31.95 -21.26 -75.82
C SER A 18 31.25 -19.96 -75.41
N CYS A 19 29.91 -19.90 -75.48
CA CYS A 19 29.13 -18.78 -74.95
C CYS A 19 29.04 -18.91 -73.41
N GLY A 20 30.18 -18.71 -72.74
CA GLY A 20 30.20 -18.39 -71.32
C GLY A 20 29.49 -17.04 -71.12
N PRO A 21 28.82 -16.83 -69.97
CA PRO A 21 28.07 -15.61 -69.73
C PRO A 21 28.97 -14.40 -70.00
N SER A 22 28.42 -13.42 -70.71
CA SER A 22 29.15 -12.18 -71.01
C SER A 22 29.58 -11.52 -69.69
N LYS A 23 30.70 -10.77 -69.69
CA LYS A 23 31.15 -10.05 -68.48
C LYS A 23 30.04 -9.17 -67.88
N GLU A 24 29.16 -8.65 -68.73
CA GLU A 24 27.98 -7.86 -68.36
C GLU A 24 26.90 -8.70 -67.65
N GLU A 25 26.56 -9.89 -68.16
CA GLU A 25 25.64 -10.81 -67.46
C GLU A 25 26.19 -11.23 -66.09
N LEU A 26 27.50 -11.50 -66.00
CA LEU A 26 28.16 -11.84 -64.74
C LEU A 26 28.08 -10.70 -63.71
N ALA A 27 28.29 -9.46 -64.15
CA ALA A 27 28.12 -8.27 -63.30
C ALA A 27 26.65 -8.08 -62.88
N GLN A 28 25.71 -8.36 -63.77
CA GLN A 28 24.28 -8.28 -63.49
C GLN A 28 23.85 -9.32 -62.44
N TYR A 29 24.31 -10.57 -62.56
CA TYR A 29 24.07 -11.61 -61.55
C TYR A 29 24.70 -11.26 -60.19
N GLN A 30 25.93 -10.72 -60.16
CA GLN A 30 26.55 -10.26 -58.93
C GLN A 30 25.76 -9.14 -58.25
N SER A 31 25.23 -8.19 -59.03
CA SER A 31 24.37 -7.12 -58.51
C SER A 31 23.07 -7.66 -57.92
N GLN A 32 22.41 -8.62 -58.60
CA GLN A 32 21.22 -9.28 -58.10
C GLN A 32 21.48 -10.07 -56.81
N ILE A 33 22.61 -10.79 -56.75
CA ILE A 33 23.05 -11.51 -55.53
C ILE A 33 23.23 -10.53 -54.38
N LYS A 34 23.87 -9.38 -54.60
CA LYS A 34 24.06 -8.36 -53.56
C LYS A 34 22.73 -7.78 -53.09
N ALA A 35 21.80 -7.49 -54.01
CA ALA A 35 20.48 -6.98 -53.67
C ALA A 35 19.65 -8.01 -52.88
N LEU A 36 19.71 -9.29 -53.28
CA LEU A 36 19.08 -10.40 -52.56
C LEU A 36 19.69 -10.58 -51.17
N ASN A 37 21.02 -10.47 -51.04
CA ASN A 37 21.69 -10.63 -49.75
C ASN A 37 21.30 -9.51 -48.78
N ASN A 38 21.26 -8.26 -49.26
CA ASN A 38 20.79 -7.12 -48.46
C ASN A 38 19.33 -7.29 -48.01
N LYS A 39 18.46 -7.79 -48.92
CA LYS A 39 17.07 -8.13 -48.56
C LYS A 39 17.02 -9.22 -47.49
N ASN A 40 17.87 -10.24 -47.61
CA ASN A 40 17.90 -11.35 -46.67
C ASN A 40 18.34 -10.89 -45.27
N THR A 41 19.38 -10.06 -45.18
CA THR A 41 19.81 -9.45 -43.91
C THR A 41 18.72 -8.56 -43.30
N SER A 42 18.02 -7.76 -44.11
CA SER A 42 16.91 -6.94 -43.63
C SER A 42 15.74 -7.79 -43.11
N LEU A 43 15.40 -8.88 -43.79
CA LEU A 43 14.38 -9.82 -43.34
C LEU A 43 14.79 -10.53 -42.04
N GLN A 44 16.04 -10.96 -41.91
CA GLN A 44 16.55 -11.56 -40.68
C GLN A 44 16.46 -10.60 -39.49
N ASN A 45 16.83 -9.33 -39.66
CA ASN A 45 16.72 -8.33 -38.60
C ASN A 45 15.26 -8.10 -38.18
N ARG A 46 14.34 -8.01 -39.16
CA ARG A 46 12.90 -7.86 -38.86
C ARG A 46 12.34 -9.08 -38.15
N LEU A 47 12.79 -10.29 -38.51
CA LEU A 47 12.37 -11.53 -37.87
C LEU A 47 12.83 -11.58 -36.41
N GLN A 48 14.08 -11.19 -36.14
CA GLN A 48 14.61 -11.11 -34.78
C GLN A 48 13.88 -10.07 -33.92
N GLU A 49 13.51 -8.92 -34.51
CA GLU A 49 12.72 -7.90 -33.83
C GLU A 49 11.31 -8.41 -33.50
N GLN A 50 10.66 -9.10 -34.45
CA GLN A 50 9.36 -9.74 -34.22
C GLN A 50 9.42 -10.83 -33.16
N GLU A 51 10.45 -11.66 -33.12
CA GLU A 51 10.64 -12.66 -32.05
C GLU A 51 10.77 -12.03 -30.67
N SER A 52 11.47 -10.90 -30.56
CA SER A 52 11.58 -10.14 -29.30
C SER A 52 10.21 -9.63 -28.85
N GLN A 53 9.45 -9.01 -29.77
CA GLN A 53 8.09 -8.53 -29.49
C GLN A 53 7.15 -9.66 -29.06
N LEU A 54 7.26 -10.84 -29.68
CA LEU A 54 6.44 -12.01 -29.36
C LEU A 54 6.74 -12.55 -27.96
N LYS A 55 8.01 -12.52 -27.52
CA LYS A 55 8.39 -12.84 -26.12
C LYS A 55 7.79 -11.86 -25.13
N SER A 56 7.86 -10.56 -25.40
CA SER A 56 7.25 -9.55 -24.52
C SER A 56 5.74 -9.72 -24.44
N LEU A 57 5.08 -10.02 -25.56
CA LEU A 57 3.65 -10.27 -25.61
C LEU A 57 3.26 -11.52 -24.81
N ASN A 58 4.03 -12.61 -24.92
CA ASN A 58 3.80 -13.82 -24.13
C ASN A 58 3.86 -13.54 -22.62
N ASN A 59 4.82 -12.74 -22.16
CA ASN A 59 4.90 -12.36 -20.76
C ASN A 59 3.66 -11.57 -20.30
N LEU A 60 3.14 -10.68 -21.14
CA LEU A 60 1.93 -9.92 -20.83
C LEU A 60 0.69 -10.83 -20.73
N VAL A 61 0.59 -11.84 -21.60
CA VAL A 61 -0.50 -12.82 -21.55
C VAL A 61 -0.44 -13.62 -20.24
N SER A 62 0.74 -14.08 -19.81
CA SER A 62 0.89 -14.79 -18.53
C SER A 62 0.51 -13.92 -17.32
N LEU A 63 0.88 -12.64 -17.32
CA LEU A 63 0.47 -11.71 -16.26
C LEU A 63 -1.05 -11.47 -16.26
N GLN A 64 -1.68 -11.44 -17.44
CA GLN A 64 -3.12 -11.31 -17.55
C GLN A 64 -3.83 -12.55 -17.00
N GLU A 65 -3.34 -13.75 -17.29
CA GLU A 65 -3.88 -15.00 -16.75
C GLU A 65 -3.79 -15.05 -15.21
N GLU A 66 -2.68 -14.61 -14.63
CA GLU A 66 -2.56 -14.45 -13.17
C GLU A 66 -3.58 -13.45 -12.63
N ASN A 67 -3.74 -12.30 -13.27
CA ASN A 67 -4.68 -11.27 -12.84
C ASN A 67 -6.15 -11.73 -12.95
N ASP A 68 -6.50 -12.50 -13.97
CA ASP A 68 -7.84 -13.07 -14.15
C ASP A 68 -8.16 -14.16 -13.11
N SER A 69 -7.12 -14.79 -12.53
CA SER A 69 -7.25 -15.80 -11.46
C SER A 69 -7.46 -15.20 -10.06
N LEU A 70 -7.00 -13.96 -9.82
CA LEU A 70 -7.09 -13.30 -8.51
C LEU A 70 -8.52 -13.15 -7.98
N PRO A 71 -9.53 -12.72 -8.78
CA PRO A 71 -10.92 -12.64 -8.31
C PRO A 71 -11.47 -13.97 -7.80
N GLN A 72 -11.05 -15.09 -8.39
CA GLN A 72 -11.49 -16.41 -7.97
C GLN A 72 -10.88 -16.81 -6.63
N VAL A 73 -9.59 -16.49 -6.42
CA VAL A 73 -8.91 -16.65 -5.12
C VAL A 73 -9.56 -15.80 -4.04
N ILE A 74 -9.88 -14.54 -4.34
CA ILE A 74 -10.60 -13.64 -3.42
C ILE A 74 -11.96 -14.24 -3.05
N LYS A 75 -12.73 -14.71 -4.04
CA LYS A 75 -14.03 -15.33 -3.81
C LYS A 75 -13.93 -16.61 -2.97
N GLU A 76 -12.90 -17.42 -3.17
CA GLU A 76 -12.65 -18.62 -2.36
C GLU A 76 -12.27 -18.27 -0.92
N LEU A 77 -11.47 -17.22 -0.72
CA LEU A 77 -11.13 -16.70 0.60
C LEU A 77 -12.36 -16.12 1.31
N ASP A 78 -13.21 -15.36 0.62
CA ASP A 78 -14.48 -14.83 1.15
C ASP A 78 -15.43 -15.96 1.54
N SER A 79 -15.51 -17.02 0.73
CA SER A 79 -16.31 -18.20 1.06
C SER A 79 -15.75 -18.95 2.26
N LYS A 80 -14.43 -19.07 2.39
CA LYS A 80 -13.76 -19.67 3.56
C LYS A 80 -14.03 -18.84 4.83
N LEU A 81 -13.89 -17.51 4.73
CA LEU A 81 -14.23 -16.56 5.79
C LEU A 81 -15.71 -16.71 6.23
N THR A 82 -16.62 -16.83 5.25
CA THR A 82 -18.04 -17.01 5.51
C THR A 82 -18.35 -18.37 6.14
N SER A 83 -17.67 -19.45 5.74
CA SER A 83 -17.85 -20.78 6.33
C SER A 83 -17.31 -20.89 7.76
N LEU A 84 -16.22 -20.18 8.07
CA LEU A 84 -15.70 -20.03 9.44
C LEU A 84 -16.65 -19.23 10.34
N ARG A 85 -17.53 -18.40 9.76
CA ARG A 85 -18.53 -17.55 10.43
C ARG A 85 -19.79 -18.31 10.87
N ILE A 86 -19.97 -19.58 10.49
CA ILE A 86 -21.24 -20.34 10.70
C ILE A 86 -21.27 -21.16 12.01
N ASN A 87 -20.25 -21.08 12.87
CA ASN A 87 -20.23 -21.75 14.18
C ASN A 87 -20.51 -20.79 15.37
N ASP A 88 -21.54 -19.94 15.28
CA ASP A 88 -22.09 -19.11 16.37
C ASP A 88 -21.09 -18.21 17.14
N GLN A 89 -20.04 -17.74 16.47
CA GLN A 89 -19.17 -16.68 16.98
C GLN A 89 -19.25 -15.44 16.07
N LEU A 90 -20.12 -14.51 16.46
CA LEU A 90 -20.02 -13.11 16.05
C LEU A 90 -18.84 -12.50 16.81
N ILE A 91 -17.73 -12.31 16.13
CA ILE A 91 -16.58 -11.60 16.70
C ILE A 91 -16.23 -10.46 15.74
N GLY A 92 -16.69 -9.26 16.06
CA GLY A 92 -16.09 -7.99 15.64
C GLY A 92 -14.74 -7.77 16.32
N PHE A 93 -13.89 -8.80 16.33
CA PHE A 93 -12.53 -8.82 16.86
C PHE A 93 -11.72 -9.77 15.97
N GLU A 94 -10.90 -9.23 15.08
CA GLU A 94 -9.77 -9.99 14.57
C GLU A 94 -8.82 -10.28 15.74
N THR A 95 -8.89 -11.50 16.27
CA THR A 95 -8.00 -12.00 17.33
C THR A 95 -6.57 -12.25 16.86
N THR A 96 -6.21 -11.86 15.64
CA THR A 96 -4.85 -11.94 15.10
C THR A 96 -3.99 -10.71 15.43
N PHE A 97 -4.58 -9.64 15.99
CA PHE A 97 -3.88 -8.42 16.40
C PHE A 97 -3.90 -8.01 17.91
N PRO A 98 -4.32 -8.83 18.91
CA PRO A 98 -4.27 -8.45 20.33
C PRO A 98 -3.02 -8.94 21.10
N TYR A 99 -1.89 -9.26 20.44
CA TYR A 99 -0.76 -9.95 21.09
C TYR A 99 0.06 -9.15 22.12
N HIS A 100 -0.32 -7.91 22.46
CA HIS A 100 0.50 -7.03 23.30
C HIS A 100 -0.26 -6.23 24.37
N LEU A 101 -1.60 -6.31 24.42
CA LEU A 101 -2.33 -5.67 25.51
C LEU A 101 -2.27 -6.52 26.78
N PRO A 102 -2.04 -5.93 27.97
CA PRO A 102 -2.13 -6.65 29.22
C PRO A 102 -3.51 -7.29 29.40
N ASN A 103 -3.55 -8.50 29.97
CA ASN A 103 -4.79 -9.27 30.13
C ASN A 103 -5.89 -8.51 30.86
N GLY A 104 -5.52 -7.65 31.82
CA GLY A 104 -6.48 -6.81 32.55
C GLY A 104 -7.20 -5.82 31.63
N ILE A 105 -6.47 -5.23 30.68
CA ILE A 105 -7.01 -4.31 29.67
C ILE A 105 -7.94 -5.06 28.72
N ILE A 106 -7.51 -6.23 28.23
CA ILE A 106 -8.32 -7.07 27.34
C ILE A 106 -9.65 -7.44 28.00
N ASN A 107 -9.63 -7.86 29.26
CA ASN A 107 -10.83 -8.25 29.98
C ASN A 107 -11.80 -7.07 30.18
N THR A 108 -11.26 -5.89 30.48
CA THR A 108 -12.07 -4.67 30.61
C THR A 108 -12.72 -4.31 29.28
N MET A 109 -11.96 -4.28 28.18
CA MET A 109 -12.52 -4.01 26.86
C MET A 109 -13.59 -5.03 26.45
N ARG A 110 -13.40 -6.31 26.83
CA ARG A 110 -14.40 -7.35 26.57
C ARG A 110 -15.69 -7.11 27.36
N SER A 111 -15.60 -6.61 28.59
CA SER A 111 -16.79 -6.23 29.38
C SER A 111 -17.53 -5.00 28.85
N LEU A 112 -16.84 -4.12 28.13
CA LEU A 112 -17.41 -2.90 27.54
C LEU A 112 -17.93 -3.10 26.11
N SER A 113 -17.89 -4.33 25.58
CA SER A 113 -18.16 -4.60 24.17
C SER A 113 -19.60 -4.39 23.72
N GLU A 114 -20.56 -4.30 24.64
CA GLU A 114 -21.94 -3.92 24.32
C GLU A 114 -22.11 -2.41 24.11
N GLU A 115 -21.24 -1.60 24.71
CA GLU A 115 -21.30 -0.13 24.67
C GLU A 115 -20.33 0.44 23.63
N TYR A 116 -19.14 -0.14 23.52
CA TYR A 116 -18.06 0.40 22.71
C TYR A 116 -17.42 -0.65 21.79
N THR A 117 -17.12 -0.23 20.57
CA THR A 117 -16.32 -0.99 19.61
C THR A 117 -14.94 -0.36 19.46
N ILE A 118 -13.87 -1.16 19.43
CA ILE A 118 -12.52 -0.65 19.16
C ILE A 118 -12.39 -0.32 17.67
N ILE A 119 -11.94 0.88 17.35
CA ILE A 119 -11.69 1.30 15.97
C ILE A 119 -10.20 1.10 15.63
N SER A 120 -9.91 0.35 14.57
CA SER A 120 -8.55 0.02 14.10
C SER A 120 -8.14 0.75 12.82
N ASP A 121 -8.92 1.75 12.40
CA ASP A 121 -8.80 2.47 11.12
C ASP A 121 -7.50 3.29 11.02
N ILE A 122 -7.02 3.77 12.16
CA ILE A 122 -5.83 4.61 12.30
C ILE A 122 -4.98 3.90 13.32
N ASN A 123 -3.94 3.18 12.87
CA ASN A 123 -3.03 2.51 13.79
C ASN A 123 -2.50 3.57 14.78
N PRO A 124 -2.64 3.32 16.08
CA PRO A 124 -1.57 2.63 16.77
C PRO A 124 -2.16 1.54 17.67
N PHE A 125 -1.55 0.37 17.68
CA PHE A 125 -1.62 -0.54 18.81
C PHE A 125 -1.40 0.29 20.08
N PHE A 126 -2.49 0.50 20.83
CA PHE A 126 -2.58 1.02 22.19
C PHE A 126 -1.35 1.83 22.60
N LEU A 127 -1.50 3.15 22.66
CA LEU A 127 -0.36 3.94 23.05
C LEU A 127 -0.12 3.74 24.55
N GLU A 128 0.97 3.08 24.93
CA GLU A 128 1.46 3.09 26.31
C GLU A 128 2.06 4.48 26.57
N VAL A 129 1.43 5.20 27.49
CA VAL A 129 1.79 6.53 27.92
C VAL A 129 2.07 6.50 29.42
N HIS A 130 2.87 7.44 29.88
CA HIS A 130 3.08 7.75 31.30
C HIS A 130 2.69 9.21 31.52
N PHE A 131 1.40 9.53 31.44
CA PHE A 131 0.91 10.91 31.62
C PHE A 131 1.20 11.41 33.04
N ASP A 132 1.17 10.53 34.04
CA ASP A 132 1.52 10.87 35.43
C ASP A 132 3.03 10.89 35.70
N GLY A 133 3.87 10.58 34.69
CA GLY A 133 5.33 10.51 34.81
C GLY A 133 5.82 9.34 35.68
N GLY A 134 4.93 8.45 36.12
CA GLY A 134 5.26 7.26 36.88
C GLY A 134 5.64 6.10 35.96
N GLU A 135 6.83 5.54 36.15
CA GLU A 135 7.28 4.34 35.40
C GLU A 135 6.59 3.03 35.85
N SER A 136 5.72 3.07 36.87
CA SER A 136 5.25 1.86 37.56
C SER A 136 3.96 1.25 37.00
N CYS A 137 3.23 1.96 36.15
CA CYS A 137 1.97 1.49 35.59
C CYS A 137 1.75 2.13 34.21
N GLY A 138 1.73 1.32 33.15
CA GLY A 138 1.44 1.80 31.80
C GLY A 138 0.01 2.33 31.71
N GLU A 139 -0.18 3.45 31.01
CA GLU A 139 -1.50 3.99 30.70
C GLU A 139 -1.77 3.78 29.20
N TYR A 140 -2.90 3.17 28.85
CA TYR A 140 -3.24 2.84 27.47
C TYR A 140 -4.35 3.73 26.96
N LEU A 141 -4.08 4.46 25.87
CA LEU A 141 -5.11 5.18 25.13
C LEU A 141 -5.55 4.35 23.91
N ILE A 142 -6.83 3.96 23.88
CA ILE A 142 -7.42 3.10 22.85
C ILE A 142 -8.56 3.86 22.16
N ARG A 143 -8.59 3.85 20.82
CA ARG A 143 -9.67 4.48 20.06
C ARG A 143 -10.91 3.60 20.04
N ILE A 144 -12.08 4.21 20.25
CA ILE A 144 -13.36 3.51 20.33
C ILE A 144 -14.46 4.25 19.54
N GLU A 145 -15.53 3.53 19.24
CA GLU A 145 -16.81 4.04 18.76
C GLU A 145 -17.91 3.61 19.73
N ASP A 146 -18.79 4.53 20.12
CA ASP A 146 -20.03 4.19 20.82
C ASP A 146 -21.00 3.47 19.87
N VAL A 147 -21.45 2.27 20.27
CA VAL A 147 -22.28 1.38 19.44
C VAL A 147 -23.68 1.98 19.19
N ALA A 148 -24.22 2.73 20.14
CA ALA A 148 -25.57 3.29 20.05
C ALA A 148 -25.60 4.63 19.32
N LEU A 149 -24.55 5.43 19.47
CA LEU A 149 -24.46 6.80 18.94
C LEU A 149 -23.69 6.89 17.64
N GLU A 150 -22.92 5.85 17.28
CA GLU A 150 -22.00 5.84 16.13
C GLU A 150 -21.03 7.04 16.19
N ARG A 151 -20.49 7.31 17.38
CA ARG A 151 -19.59 8.43 17.65
C ARG A 151 -18.23 7.95 18.12
N GLY A 152 -17.18 8.54 17.57
CA GLY A 152 -15.80 8.23 17.89
C GLY A 152 -15.31 8.89 19.19
N GLY A 153 -14.41 8.19 19.88
CA GLY A 153 -13.76 8.65 21.10
C GLY A 153 -12.51 7.86 21.43
N PHE A 154 -12.04 8.04 22.66
CA PHE A 154 -10.94 7.28 23.22
C PHE A 154 -11.31 6.78 24.62
N ILE A 155 -10.78 5.61 24.98
CA ILE A 155 -10.76 5.14 26.35
C ILE A 155 -9.31 5.14 26.85
N LEU A 156 -9.10 5.74 28.02
CA LEU A 156 -7.84 5.72 28.75
C LEU A 156 -7.96 4.70 29.88
N LEU A 157 -7.03 3.74 29.93
CA LEU A 157 -7.00 2.67 30.92
C LEU A 157 -5.64 2.61 31.63
N LYS A 158 -5.61 2.30 32.93
CA LYS A 158 -4.36 2.04 33.66
C LYS A 158 -4.10 0.55 33.77
N GLU A 159 -2.90 0.09 33.42
CA GLU A 159 -2.56 -1.35 33.44
C GLU A 159 -2.81 -2.02 34.80
N CYS A 160 -2.39 -1.34 35.87
CA CYS A 160 -2.46 -1.80 37.23
C CYS A 160 -3.87 -1.72 37.85
N ARG A 161 -4.78 -0.95 37.23
CA ARG A 161 -6.17 -0.76 37.63
C ARG A 161 -7.06 -0.58 36.38
N PRO A 162 -7.18 -1.63 35.55
CA PRO A 162 -7.86 -1.51 34.26
C PRO A 162 -9.36 -1.24 34.43
N GLU A 163 -9.94 -1.53 35.59
CA GLU A 163 -11.30 -1.15 35.94
C GLU A 163 -11.48 0.37 36.14
N TRP A 164 -10.40 1.12 36.31
CA TRP A 164 -10.41 2.58 36.34
C TRP A 164 -10.08 3.10 34.95
N TYR A 165 -11.12 3.40 34.19
CA TYR A 165 -11.01 3.97 32.86
C TYR A 165 -11.73 5.31 32.76
N MET A 166 -11.34 6.08 31.76
CA MET A 166 -11.96 7.34 31.38
C MET A 166 -12.29 7.28 29.90
N VAL A 167 -13.53 7.62 29.54
CA VAL A 167 -13.93 7.80 28.14
C VAL A 167 -13.83 9.29 27.80
N LEU A 168 -13.30 9.57 26.61
CA LEU A 168 -13.11 10.90 26.05
C LEU A 168 -13.85 10.93 24.70
N GLY A 169 -14.86 11.78 24.57
CA GLY A 169 -15.70 11.81 23.37
C GLY A 169 -16.72 10.67 23.36
N ALA A 170 -16.98 10.06 22.19
CA ALA A 170 -17.98 8.99 22.03
C ALA A 170 -19.39 9.35 22.52
N GLY A 171 -19.74 10.65 22.53
CA GLY A 171 -21.02 11.13 23.06
C GLY A 171 -21.04 11.45 24.56
N GLU A 172 -19.99 11.12 25.32
CA GLU A 172 -19.84 11.56 26.70
C GLU A 172 -19.46 13.05 26.77
N ASN A 173 -20.21 13.81 27.56
CA ASN A 173 -20.06 15.25 27.71
C ASN A 173 -19.28 15.50 29.01
N SER A 174 -17.98 15.75 28.93
CA SER A 174 -17.08 15.97 30.08
C SER A 174 -17.29 17.33 30.80
N GLY A 175 -18.55 17.79 30.89
CA GLY A 175 -18.95 18.91 31.76
C GLY A 175 -18.54 20.31 31.29
N SER A 176 -17.83 20.45 30.17
CA SER A 176 -17.59 21.75 29.54
C SER A 176 -17.72 21.64 28.03
N SER A 177 -18.78 22.26 27.50
CA SER A 177 -19.15 22.42 26.09
C SER A 177 -18.29 21.70 25.06
N GLY A 178 -18.75 20.49 24.69
CA GLY A 178 -18.65 19.90 23.37
C GLY A 178 -17.25 19.55 22.89
N ASN A 179 -16.88 18.27 22.92
CA ASN A 179 -15.89 17.74 21.99
C ASN A 179 -16.24 16.29 21.64
N ASP A 180 -16.98 16.16 20.53
CA ASP A 180 -17.10 14.90 19.81
C ASP A 180 -15.77 14.67 19.06
N LEU A 181 -15.08 13.57 19.35
CA LEU A 181 -13.77 13.24 18.78
C LEU A 181 -13.88 12.39 17.51
N SER A 182 -15.08 12.31 16.93
CA SER A 182 -15.35 11.58 15.69
C SER A 182 -14.51 12.05 14.49
N ASN A 183 -14.06 13.30 14.48
CA ASN A 183 -13.31 13.89 13.36
C ASN A 183 -11.79 13.66 13.44
N ILE A 184 -11.27 12.97 14.46
CA ILE A 184 -9.83 12.72 14.57
C ILE A 184 -9.35 11.76 13.47
N VAL A 185 -8.26 12.13 12.78
CA VAL A 185 -7.65 11.35 11.70
C VAL A 185 -6.22 10.89 12.00
N ALA A 186 -5.56 11.43 13.02
CA ALA A 186 -4.24 10.97 13.46
C ALA A 186 -3.95 11.39 14.90
N TYR A 187 -3.10 10.63 15.59
CA TYR A 187 -2.52 11.03 16.87
C TYR A 187 -1.13 10.43 17.10
N TYR A 188 -0.31 11.07 17.92
CA TYR A 188 1.06 10.64 18.24
C TYR A 188 1.57 11.24 19.57
N ILE A 189 2.66 10.68 20.11
CA ILE A 189 3.35 11.25 21.28
C ILE A 189 4.29 12.37 20.85
N GLU A 190 4.19 13.52 21.50
CA GLU A 190 5.10 14.65 21.33
C GLU A 190 5.74 15.03 22.67
N ASP A 191 7.01 15.49 22.66
CA ASP A 191 7.61 16.07 23.88
C ASP A 191 6.82 17.33 24.27
N ALA A 192 6.42 17.43 25.54
CA ALA A 192 5.63 18.56 26.03
C ALA A 192 6.30 19.92 25.78
N LYS A 193 7.63 19.97 25.82
CA LYS A 193 8.42 21.19 25.52
C LYS A 193 8.22 21.74 24.10
N ASN A 194 7.81 20.88 23.16
CA ASN A 194 7.60 21.23 21.76
C ASN A 194 6.18 21.71 21.49
N VAL A 195 5.28 21.55 22.47
CA VAL A 195 3.88 21.97 22.37
C VAL A 195 3.79 23.46 22.68
N LYS A 196 3.08 24.19 21.81
CA LYS A 196 2.67 25.57 22.05
C LYS A 196 1.16 25.62 21.93
N VAL A 197 0.47 25.79 23.06
CA VAL A 197 -0.97 26.05 23.07
C VAL A 197 -1.17 27.56 23.04
N SER A 198 -1.99 28.04 22.10
CA SER A 198 -2.44 29.44 22.02
C SER A 198 -3.94 29.47 22.24
N TYR A 199 -4.42 30.45 23.01
CA TYR A 199 -5.83 30.69 23.27
C TYR A 199 -6.19 32.11 22.82
N GLY A 200 -6.72 32.25 21.60
CA GLY A 200 -7.10 33.53 21.02
C GLY A 200 -5.94 34.50 20.81
N ALA A 201 -6.22 35.80 20.93
CA ALA A 201 -5.28 36.89 20.63
C ALA A 201 -4.15 37.08 21.67
N GLU A 202 -4.18 36.38 22.80
CA GLU A 202 -3.13 36.40 23.82
C GLU A 202 -2.43 35.04 23.87
N GLN A 203 -1.15 35.01 23.45
CA GLN A 203 -0.33 33.81 23.54
C GLN A 203 -0.01 33.48 25.00
N LYS A 204 -0.91 32.78 25.70
CA LYS A 204 -0.60 32.17 26.99
C LYS A 204 0.05 30.82 26.72
N LYS A 205 1.37 30.79 26.76
CA LYS A 205 2.15 29.55 26.63
C LYS A 205 1.83 28.60 27.79
N VAL A 206 0.87 27.71 27.61
CA VAL A 206 0.70 26.56 28.50
C VAL A 206 1.81 25.58 28.13
N THR A 207 2.74 25.37 29.06
CA THR A 207 3.69 24.26 28.97
C THR A 207 3.07 23.14 29.79
N PRO A 208 2.62 22.03 29.17
CA PRO A 208 2.12 20.88 29.90
C PRO A 208 3.14 20.45 30.97
N PRO A 209 2.72 20.12 32.20
CA PRO A 209 3.64 19.84 33.30
C PRO A 209 4.37 18.51 33.14
N GLY A 210 3.83 17.56 32.36
CA GLY A 210 4.45 16.27 32.07
C GLY A 210 5.55 16.34 30.99
N GLU A 211 6.29 15.24 30.81
CA GLU A 211 7.35 15.16 29.79
C GLU A 211 6.80 14.94 28.38
N LYS A 212 5.64 14.29 28.27
CA LYS A 212 5.00 13.86 27.02
C LYS A 212 3.55 14.29 26.97
N VAL A 213 3.05 14.54 25.78
CA VAL A 213 1.62 14.71 25.49
C VAL A 213 1.21 13.81 24.35
N VAL A 214 -0.10 13.56 24.23
CA VAL A 214 -0.67 13.03 22.99
C VAL A 214 -1.21 14.19 22.18
N LYS A 215 -0.73 14.31 20.94
CA LYS A 215 -1.21 15.30 19.99
C LYS A 215 -2.12 14.63 18.97
N PHE A 216 -3.26 15.25 18.72
CA PHE A 216 -4.29 14.78 17.79
C PHE A 216 -4.38 15.76 16.62
N ARG A 217 -4.78 15.23 15.46
CA ARG A 217 -5.10 16.00 14.27
C ARG A 217 -6.46 15.56 13.75
N SER A 218 -7.35 16.53 13.52
CA SER A 218 -8.68 16.30 12.94
C SER A 218 -8.67 16.44 11.42
N SER A 219 -9.73 15.94 10.80
CA SER A 219 -9.94 15.93 9.35
C SER A 219 -10.00 17.33 8.72
N ASP A 220 -10.41 18.33 9.49
CA ASP A 220 -10.45 19.75 9.09
C ASP A 220 -9.09 20.47 9.25
N GLY A 221 -8.07 19.77 9.73
CA GLY A 221 -6.72 20.30 9.91
C GLY A 221 -6.44 20.87 11.29
N THR A 222 -7.46 21.01 12.15
CA THR A 222 -7.27 21.45 13.53
C THR A 222 -6.46 20.42 14.33
N SER A 223 -5.70 20.90 15.32
CA SER A 223 -4.92 20.03 16.20
C SER A 223 -5.37 20.18 17.64
N ALA A 224 -5.20 19.14 18.45
CA ALA A 224 -5.45 19.18 19.89
C ALA A 224 -4.32 18.48 20.64
N VAL A 225 -4.21 18.75 21.94
CA VAL A 225 -3.32 18.04 22.84
C VAL A 225 -4.06 17.53 24.06
N PHE A 226 -3.71 16.31 24.46
CA PHE A 226 -4.16 15.68 25.69
C PHE A 226 -2.96 15.39 26.59
N TYR A 227 -3.09 15.74 27.86
CA TYR A 227 -2.03 15.57 28.85
C TYR A 227 -2.59 15.50 30.27
N SER A 228 -1.80 15.02 31.24
CA SER A 228 -2.14 15.11 32.66
C SER A 228 -1.57 16.40 33.27
N GLY A 229 -2.44 17.20 33.87
CA GLY A 229 -2.14 18.37 34.69
C GLY A 229 -2.03 18.02 36.17
N GLU A 230 -2.20 19.00 37.06
CA GLU A 230 -2.16 18.88 38.54
C GLU A 230 -3.21 17.90 39.12
N GLY A 231 -3.11 16.61 38.82
CA GLY A 231 -4.06 15.57 39.21
C GLY A 231 -5.27 15.40 38.29
N GLU A 232 -5.34 16.15 37.18
CA GLU A 232 -6.48 16.13 36.24
C GLU A 232 -6.01 15.99 34.79
N TYR A 233 -6.69 15.17 34.00
CA TYR A 233 -6.46 15.11 32.56
C TYR A 233 -7.04 16.35 31.87
N LYS A 234 -6.28 16.89 30.91
CA LYS A 234 -6.63 18.10 30.17
C LYS A 234 -6.64 17.84 28.68
N TRP A 235 -7.62 18.45 28.01
CA TRP A 235 -7.78 18.46 26.57
C TRP A 235 -7.78 19.92 26.09
N GLU A 236 -6.87 20.27 25.20
CA GLU A 236 -6.72 21.64 24.71
C GLU A 236 -6.60 21.65 23.19
N TRP A 237 -7.48 22.38 22.49
CA TRP A 237 -7.34 22.61 21.05
C TRP A 237 -6.19 23.60 20.81
N LEU A 238 -5.37 23.30 19.80
CA LEU A 238 -4.31 24.17 19.32
C LEU A 238 -4.88 25.07 18.22
N GLU A 239 -4.83 26.39 18.42
CA GLU A 239 -5.01 27.35 17.33
C GLU A 239 -3.75 27.37 16.44
N ASP A 240 -3.95 27.40 15.12
CA ASP A 240 -2.89 27.53 14.10
C ASP A 240 -2.18 28.90 14.14
#